data_AF-A0ABD1RNX4-F1
#
_entry.id   AF-A0ABD1RNX4-F1
#
_cell.length_a   1.000
_cell.length_b   1.000
_cell.length_c   1.000
_cell.angle_alpha   90.00
_cell.angle_beta   90.00
_cell.angle_gamma   90.00
#
_symmetry.space_group_name_H-M   'P 1'
#
loop_
_entity.id
_entity.type
_entity.pdbx_description
1 polymer ?
#
loop_
_entity_poly.entity_id
_entity_poly.type
_entity_poly.pdbx_seq_one_letter_code
_entity_poly.pdbx_strand_id
1 'polypeptide(L)'
;MGSTAIHNVFVYGSLLADDVVQVLLNRIPPSSPAFLPNYHRFSIRGRVYPAILPIENNKVAGKVLLGITPPELLILDEFEDVEYERRTVDVFLMDSSEKLQAHTYVWENKTDPNLYGEWDFELWKQLHKEEFLKMTKGFVEELELTDSKRRVETYESFYAQTDNNPSNP
;
A
#
# COMPACT_ATOMS: atom_id res chain seq x y z
N MET A 1 -8.83 -23.20 13.87
CA MET A 1 -7.59 -22.47 13.51
C MET A 1 -7.86 -21.80 12.19
N GLY A 2 -8.25 -20.52 12.21
CA GLY A 2 -8.44 -19.78 10.97
C GLY A 2 -7.08 -19.64 10.30
N SER A 3 -6.96 -20.03 9.04
CA SER A 3 -5.79 -19.63 8.25
C SER A 3 -5.73 -18.10 8.30
N THR A 4 -4.76 -17.54 9.00
CA THR A 4 -4.43 -16.12 8.85
C THR A 4 -3.99 -15.97 7.42
N ALA A 5 -4.90 -15.51 6.55
CA ALA A 5 -4.60 -15.27 5.15
C ALA A 5 -3.42 -14.29 5.11
N ILE A 6 -2.31 -14.76 4.55
CA ILE A 6 -1.11 -13.98 4.34
C ILE A 6 -1.06 -13.64 2.86
N HIS A 7 -0.81 -12.38 2.57
CA HIS A 7 -0.83 -11.81 1.24
C HIS A 7 0.58 -11.48 0.80
N ASN A 8 0.79 -11.53 -0.51
CA ASN A 8 1.99 -11.01 -1.16
C ASN A 8 1.60 -9.72 -1.85
N VAL A 9 2.44 -8.69 -1.76
CA VAL A 9 2.17 -7.39 -2.39
C VAL A 9 3.38 -6.98 -3.22
N PHE A 10 3.19 -6.87 -4.54
CA PHE A 10 4.17 -6.32 -5.46
C PHE A 10 4.12 -4.79 -5.43
N VAL A 11 5.25 -4.19 -5.07
CA VAL A 11 5.44 -2.75 -5.00
C VAL A 11 6.50 -2.31 -6.01
N TYR A 12 6.29 -1.12 -6.59
CA TYR A 12 7.08 -0.62 -7.72
C TYR A 12 7.39 0.88 -7.65
N GLY A 13 6.94 1.56 -6.59
CA GLY A 13 7.07 3.01 -6.41
C GLY A 13 7.71 3.39 -5.08
N SER A 14 7.09 4.33 -4.35
CA SER A 14 7.59 4.82 -3.05
C SER A 14 7.80 3.70 -2.02
N LEU A 15 6.93 2.68 -2.03
CA LEU A 15 7.02 1.48 -1.18
C LEU A 15 8.23 0.58 -1.48
N LEU A 16 9.02 0.89 -2.52
CA LEU A 16 10.35 0.29 -2.69
C LEU A 16 11.33 0.72 -1.58
N ALA A 17 11.11 1.88 -0.96
CA ALA A 17 11.92 2.33 0.17
C ALA A 17 11.46 1.67 1.48
N ASP A 18 12.36 0.89 2.09
CA ASP A 18 12.07 0.18 3.34
C ASP A 18 11.68 1.10 4.49
N ASP A 19 12.22 2.33 4.53
CA ASP A 19 11.84 3.31 5.56
C ASP A 19 10.36 3.71 5.47
N VAL A 20 9.79 3.77 4.26
CA VAL A 20 8.37 4.08 4.07
C VAL A 20 7.52 2.90 4.54
N VAL A 21 7.91 1.68 4.17
CA VAL A 21 7.25 0.44 4.59
C VAL A 21 7.30 0.27 6.12
N GLN A 22 8.46 0.54 6.73
CA GLN A 22 8.65 0.50 8.18
C GLN A 22 7.73 1.47 8.91
N VAL A 23 7.53 2.68 8.37
CA VAL A 23 6.60 3.66 8.96
C VAL A 23 5.16 3.15 8.84
N LEU A 24 4.75 2.69 7.66
CA LEU A 24 3.37 2.25 7.42
C LEU A 24 2.98 1.00 8.21
N LEU A 25 3.85 -0.01 8.22
CA LEU A 25 3.53 -1.34 8.76
C LEU A 25 4.11 -1.55 10.17
N ASN A 26 4.84 -0.58 10.70
CA ASN A 26 5.62 -0.69 11.94
C ASN A 26 6.62 -1.87 11.93
N ARG A 27 6.98 -2.39 10.76
CA ARG A 27 8.00 -3.42 10.52
C ARG A 27 8.42 -3.41 9.06
N ILE A 28 9.52 -4.10 8.75
CA ILE A 28 9.90 -4.41 7.36
C ILE A 28 9.59 -5.90 7.10
N PRO A 29 8.58 -6.21 6.27
CA PRO A 29 8.33 -7.58 5.83
C PRO A 29 9.51 -8.14 5.03
N PRO A 30 9.75 -9.47 5.06
CA PRO A 30 10.63 -10.10 4.09
C PRO A 30 10.21 -9.74 2.68
N SER A 31 11.17 -9.49 1.79
CA SER A 31 10.87 -9.14 0.41
C SER A 31 11.84 -9.78 -0.56
N SER A 32 11.39 -9.94 -1.80
CA SER A 32 12.21 -10.48 -2.89
C SER A 32 12.08 -9.59 -4.13
N PRO A 33 13.18 -9.30 -4.84
CA PRO A 33 13.13 -8.55 -6.09
C PRO A 33 12.31 -9.33 -7.13
N ALA A 34 11.48 -8.61 -7.89
CA ALA A 34 10.59 -9.22 -8.88
C ALA A 34 10.32 -8.28 -10.05
N PHE A 35 9.85 -8.83 -11.16
CA PHE A 35 9.30 -8.04 -12.26
C PHE A 35 7.84 -8.41 -12.54
N LEU A 36 7.06 -7.39 -12.86
CA LEU A 36 5.68 -7.51 -13.34
C LEU A 36 5.67 -7.34 -14.86
N PRO A 37 5.39 -8.39 -15.65
CA PRO A 37 5.33 -8.28 -17.10
C PRO A 37 4.03 -7.64 -17.57
N ASN A 38 4.05 -7.08 -18.78
CA ASN A 38 2.92 -6.43 -19.45
C ASN A 38 2.40 -5.18 -18.72
N TYR A 39 3.29 -4.48 -18.01
CA TYR A 39 3.01 -3.18 -17.40
C TYR A 39 4.14 -2.20 -17.71
N HIS A 40 3.82 -0.91 -17.69
CA HIS A 40 4.78 0.18 -17.73
C HIS A 40 4.60 1.11 -16.54
N ARG A 41 5.70 1.64 -16.01
CA ARG A 41 5.73 2.56 -14.86
C ARG A 41 5.94 3.98 -15.33
N PHE A 42 4.95 4.83 -15.08
CA PHE A 42 4.90 6.23 -15.48
C PHE A 42 5.17 7.17 -14.31
N SER A 43 5.76 8.33 -14.62
CA SER A 43 5.66 9.50 -13.74
C SER A 43 4.32 10.21 -13.95
N ILE A 44 3.83 10.91 -12.92
CA ILE A 44 2.56 11.66 -12.97
C ILE A 44 2.86 13.13 -12.66
N ARG A 45 2.39 14.06 -13.50
CA ARG A 45 2.65 15.49 -13.27
C ARG A 45 2.04 15.94 -11.95
N GLY A 46 2.83 16.64 -11.14
CA GLY A 46 2.38 17.13 -9.83
C GLY A 46 2.38 16.10 -8.71
N ARG A 47 2.82 14.85 -8.98
CA ARG A 47 2.97 13.81 -7.95
C ARG A 47 4.39 13.29 -7.94
N VAL A 48 4.82 12.87 -6.75
CA VAL A 48 6.17 12.32 -6.55
C VAL A 48 6.19 10.79 -6.68
N TYR A 49 5.03 10.13 -6.66
CA TYR A 49 4.89 8.68 -6.77
C TYR A 49 4.44 8.26 -8.18
N PRO A 50 4.80 7.03 -8.61
CA PRO A 50 4.51 6.56 -9.97
C PRO A 50 3.14 5.90 -10.11
N ALA A 51 2.68 5.80 -11.34
CA ALA A 51 1.58 4.94 -11.76
C ALA A 51 2.10 3.72 -12.53
N ILE A 52 1.41 2.58 -12.48
CA ILE A 52 1.55 1.54 -13.49
C ILE A 52 0.28 1.39 -14.31
N LEU A 53 0.43 1.13 -15.61
CA LEU A 53 -0.66 0.77 -16.50
C LEU A 53 -0.30 -0.47 -17.33
N PRO A 54 -1.29 -1.28 -17.74
CA PRO A 54 -1.05 -2.41 -18.62
C PRO A 54 -0.51 -1.97 -19.98
N ILE A 55 0.68 -2.43 -20.35
CA ILE A 55 1.32 -2.21 -21.65
C ILE A 55 2.05 -3.49 -22.04
N GLU A 56 1.62 -4.11 -23.14
CA GLU A 56 2.19 -5.35 -23.65
C GLU A 56 3.69 -5.22 -23.96
N ASN A 57 4.42 -6.32 -23.78
CA ASN A 57 5.86 -6.42 -24.05
C ASN A 57 6.75 -5.47 -23.24
N ASN A 58 6.20 -4.85 -22.20
CA ASN A 58 6.96 -4.08 -21.22
C ASN A 58 7.02 -4.83 -19.87
N LYS A 59 7.86 -4.37 -18.95
CA LYS A 59 7.95 -4.93 -17.61
C LYS A 59 8.32 -3.86 -16.60
N VAL A 60 7.78 -3.98 -15.40
CA VAL A 60 8.11 -3.12 -14.26
C VAL A 60 8.96 -3.88 -13.28
N ALA A 61 10.15 -3.36 -12.97
CA ALA A 61 10.98 -3.88 -11.88
C ALA A 61 10.49 -3.32 -10.54
N GLY A 62 10.43 -4.19 -9.54
CA GLY A 62 10.06 -3.84 -8.18
C GLY A 62 10.45 -4.92 -7.19
N LYS A 63 9.70 -5.04 -6.10
CA LYS A 63 9.86 -6.13 -5.11
C LYS A 63 8.51 -6.63 -4.64
N VAL A 64 8.46 -7.88 -4.19
CA VAL A 64 7.30 -8.46 -3.52
C VAL A 64 7.54 -8.42 -2.02
N LEU A 65 6.67 -7.74 -1.29
CA LEU A 65 6.56 -7.85 0.15
C LEU A 65 5.80 -9.14 0.49
N LEU A 66 6.39 -9.99 1.32
CA LEU A 66 5.87 -11.30 1.67
C LEU A 66 5.25 -11.28 3.07
N GLY A 67 4.19 -12.08 3.25
CA GLY A 67 3.56 -12.26 4.56
C GLY A 67 2.91 -10.99 5.09
N ILE A 68 2.22 -10.26 4.22
CA ILE A 68 1.38 -9.12 4.59
C ILE A 68 0.10 -9.66 5.22
N THR A 69 -0.18 -9.26 6.44
CA THR A 69 -1.39 -9.65 7.18
C THR A 69 -2.61 -8.87 6.68
N PRO A 70 -3.84 -9.33 6.94
CA PRO A 70 -5.03 -8.60 6.50
C PRO A 70 -5.12 -7.16 7.04
N PRO A 71 -4.79 -6.87 8.32
CA PRO A 71 -4.77 -5.49 8.81
C PRO A 71 -3.72 -4.61 8.12
N GLU A 72 -2.53 -5.14 7.85
CA GLU A 72 -1.49 -4.40 7.12
C GLU A 72 -1.89 -4.13 5.67
N LEU A 73 -2.57 -5.09 5.04
CA LEU A 73 -3.10 -4.92 3.70
C LEU A 73 -4.15 -3.79 3.65
N LEU A 74 -4.98 -3.64 4.69
CA LEU A 74 -5.91 -2.51 4.80
C LEU A 74 -5.17 -1.16 4.95
N ILE A 75 -4.07 -1.11 5.71
CA ILE A 75 -3.25 0.11 5.80
C ILE A 75 -2.71 0.49 4.42
N LEU A 76 -2.25 -0.49 3.64
CA LEU A 76 -1.78 -0.25 2.26
C LEU A 76 -2.93 0.21 1.34
N ASP A 77 -4.13 -0.38 1.47
CA ASP A 77 -5.30 0.05 0.70
C ASP A 77 -5.68 1.51 1.00
N GLU A 78 -5.71 1.89 2.28
CA GLU A 78 -6.02 3.27 2.70
C GLU A 78 -4.90 4.25 2.29
N PHE A 79 -3.64 3.81 2.27
CA PHE A 79 -2.51 4.65 1.88
C PHE A 79 -2.46 4.94 0.38
N GLU A 80 -2.79 3.95 -0.45
CA GLU A 80 -2.85 4.11 -1.91
C GLU A 80 -4.12 4.87 -2.34
N ASP A 81 -5.16 4.85 -1.51
CA ASP A 81 -6.41 5.59 -1.67
C ASP A 81 -7.17 5.21 -2.97
N VAL A 82 -8.25 5.92 -3.26
CA VAL A 82 -9.12 5.72 -4.44
C VAL A 82 -8.43 5.94 -5.79
N GLU A 83 -7.18 6.40 -5.79
CA GLU A 83 -6.42 6.69 -7.00
C GLU A 83 -5.89 5.41 -7.66
N TYR A 84 -5.80 4.33 -6.89
CA TYR A 84 -5.33 3.04 -7.34
C TYR A 84 -6.36 1.93 -7.09
N GLU A 85 -6.46 1.04 -8.07
CA GLU A 85 -7.19 -0.21 -7.96
C GLU A 85 -6.24 -1.32 -7.49
N ARG A 86 -6.56 -1.97 -6.38
CA ARG A 86 -5.83 -3.20 -6.02
C ARG A 86 -6.20 -4.34 -6.97
N ARG A 87 -5.20 -4.88 -7.66
CA ARG A 87 -5.34 -6.01 -8.57
C ARG A 87 -4.43 -7.18 -8.21
N THR A 88 -4.93 -8.38 -8.42
CA THR A 88 -4.11 -9.60 -8.36
C THR A 88 -3.36 -9.79 -9.67
N VAL A 89 -2.04 -9.91 -9.59
CA VAL A 89 -1.14 -10.07 -10.73
C VAL A 89 -0.19 -11.24 -10.53
N ASP A 90 0.33 -11.75 -11.63
CA ASP A 90 1.43 -12.71 -11.64
C ASP A 90 2.75 -11.95 -11.83
N VAL A 91 3.66 -12.07 -10.88
CA VAL A 91 5.02 -11.51 -10.94
C VAL A 91 6.04 -12.63 -11.00
N PHE A 92 7.23 -12.30 -11.48
CA PHE A 92 8.34 -13.24 -11.58
C PHE A 92 9.46 -12.80 -10.65
N LEU A 93 9.83 -13.66 -9.71
CA LEU A 93 10.93 -13.41 -8.79
C LEU A 93 12.24 -13.38 -9.58
N MET A 94 13.09 -12.38 -9.34
CA MET A 94 14.36 -12.24 -10.08
C MET A 94 15.36 -13.34 -9.70
N ASP A 95 15.31 -13.81 -8.46
CA ASP A 95 16.28 -14.77 -7.93
C ASP A 95 16.03 -16.20 -8.41
N SER A 96 14.75 -16.60 -8.54
CA SER A 96 14.35 -17.97 -8.90
C SER A 96 13.68 -18.10 -10.26
N SER A 97 13.30 -16.99 -10.90
CA SER A 97 12.41 -16.95 -12.07
C SER A 97 11.05 -17.64 -11.83
N GLU A 98 10.69 -17.88 -10.57
CA GLU A 98 9.41 -18.46 -10.19
C GLU A 98 8.29 -17.43 -10.34
N LYS A 99 7.14 -17.90 -10.85
CA LYS A 99 5.92 -17.10 -10.91
C LYS A 99 5.24 -17.10 -9.54
N LEU A 100 5.01 -15.92 -8.99
CA LEU A 100 4.33 -15.71 -7.72
C LEU A 100 3.09 -14.83 -7.94
N GLN A 101 1.97 -15.22 -7.33
CA GLN A 101 0.77 -14.38 -7.32
C GLN A 101 0.89 -13.34 -6.20
N ALA A 102 0.63 -12.08 -6.52
CA ALA A 102 0.67 -10.97 -5.59
C ALA A 102 -0.40 -9.94 -5.89
N HIS A 103 -0.80 -9.17 -4.89
CA HIS A 103 -1.56 -7.94 -5.07
C HIS A 103 -0.64 -6.83 -5.54
N THR A 104 -1.17 -5.89 -6.31
CA THR A 104 -0.49 -4.64 -6.64
C THR A 104 -1.52 -3.53 -6.82
N TYR A 105 -1.08 -2.29 -6.74
CA TYR A 105 -1.94 -1.12 -6.90
C TYR A 105 -1.76 -0.60 -8.33
N VAL A 106 -2.81 -0.52 -9.12
CA VAL A 106 -2.76 -0.09 -10.53
C VAL A 106 -3.49 1.23 -10.66
N TRP A 107 -2.94 2.19 -11.40
CA TRP A 107 -3.55 3.52 -11.52
C TRP A 107 -4.95 3.41 -12.14
N GLU A 108 -5.96 3.98 -11.46
CA GLU A 108 -7.37 3.86 -11.84
C GLU A 108 -7.62 4.57 -13.20
N ASN A 109 -7.08 5.78 -13.36
CA ASN A 109 -7.30 6.60 -14.57
C ASN A 109 -6.32 6.26 -15.70
N LYS A 110 -6.68 5.24 -16.50
CA LYS A 110 -5.87 4.76 -17.64
C LYS A 110 -5.61 5.79 -18.75
N THR A 111 -6.39 6.87 -18.79
CA THR A 111 -6.30 7.93 -19.82
C THR A 111 -5.79 9.24 -19.24
N ASP A 112 -5.17 9.21 -18.06
CA ASP A 112 -4.70 10.42 -17.39
C ASP A 112 -3.64 11.15 -18.26
N PRO A 113 -3.93 12.38 -18.73
CA PRO A 113 -3.00 13.15 -19.56
C PRO A 113 -1.76 13.61 -18.81
N ASN A 114 -1.75 13.48 -17.48
CA ASN A 114 -0.61 13.79 -16.64
C ASN A 114 0.42 12.66 -16.57
N LEU A 115 0.15 11.49 -17.15
CA LEU A 115 1.12 10.40 -17.23
C LEU A 115 2.19 10.73 -18.26
N TYR A 116 3.46 10.61 -17.88
CA TYR A 116 4.59 10.87 -18.76
C TYR A 116 5.84 10.11 -18.35
N GLY A 117 6.67 9.80 -19.36
CA GLY A 117 8.01 9.26 -19.17
C GLY A 117 8.06 7.98 -18.33
N GLU A 118 9.29 7.62 -17.95
CA GLU A 118 9.54 6.55 -17.00
C GLU A 118 9.86 7.16 -15.63
N TRP A 119 9.40 6.52 -14.56
CA TRP A 119 9.73 6.94 -13.20
C TRP A 119 11.02 6.29 -12.70
N ASP A 120 11.90 7.11 -12.11
CA ASP A 120 13.20 6.72 -11.60
C ASP A 120 13.21 6.71 -10.07
N PHE A 121 13.40 5.52 -9.51
CA PHE A 121 13.44 5.31 -8.06
C PHE A 121 14.64 5.99 -7.39
N GLU A 122 15.82 5.96 -8.01
CA GLU A 122 17.04 6.52 -7.40
C GLU A 122 16.97 8.04 -7.38
N LEU A 123 16.44 8.66 -8.45
CA LEU A 123 16.16 10.08 -8.47
C LEU A 123 15.14 10.48 -7.40
N TRP A 124 14.03 9.73 -7.30
CA TRP A 124 13.02 9.96 -6.28
C TRP A 124 13.58 9.83 -4.86
N LYS A 125 14.43 8.83 -4.63
CA LYS A 125 15.05 8.56 -3.34
C LYS A 125 15.90 9.73 -2.87
N GLN A 126 16.60 10.40 -3.80
CA GLN A 126 17.44 11.56 -3.50
C GLN A 126 16.62 12.84 -3.28
N LEU A 127 15.58 13.06 -4.09
CA LEU A 127 14.86 14.35 -4.12
C LEU A 127 13.64 14.40 -3.20
N HIS A 128 12.95 13.29 -2.97
CA HIS A 128 11.59 13.29 -2.43
C HIS A 128 11.39 12.37 -1.22
N LYS A 129 12.29 11.41 -0.98
CA LYS A 129 12.12 10.42 0.10
C LYS A 129 11.91 11.05 1.47
N GLU A 130 12.70 12.06 1.84
CA GLU A 130 12.61 12.67 3.18
C GLU A 130 11.27 13.36 3.43
N GLU A 131 10.77 14.10 2.44
CA GLU A 131 9.46 14.76 2.52
C GLU A 131 8.33 13.74 2.50
N PHE A 132 8.46 12.71 1.65
CA PHE A 132 7.50 11.62 1.57
C PHE A 132 7.40 10.88 2.91
N LEU A 133 8.54 10.60 3.58
CA LEU A 133 8.55 9.98 4.90
C LEU A 133 7.85 10.83 5.96
N LYS A 134 7.96 12.16 5.92
CA LYS A 134 7.24 13.04 6.84
C LYS A 134 5.73 12.94 6.62
N MET A 135 5.29 12.94 5.35
CA MET A 135 3.89 12.73 5.00
C MET A 135 3.39 11.36 5.48
N THR A 136 4.15 10.30 5.23
CA THR A 136 3.80 8.93 5.67
C THR A 136 3.65 8.84 7.19
N LYS A 137 4.52 9.51 7.97
CA LYS A 137 4.38 9.57 9.43
C LYS A 137 3.08 10.27 9.85
N GLY A 138 2.78 11.41 9.25
CA GLY A 138 1.53 12.14 9.54
C GLY A 138 0.29 11.31 9.22
N PHE A 139 0.30 10.55 8.13
CA PHE A 139 -0.76 9.62 7.77
C PHE A 139 -0.97 8.54 8.84
N VAL A 140 0.10 7.89 9.31
CA VAL A 140 0.01 6.86 10.35
C VAL A 140 -0.50 7.43 11.68
N GLU A 141 -0.02 8.61 12.07
CA GLU A 141 -0.51 9.32 13.27
C GLU A 141 -2.02 9.63 13.17
N GLU A 142 -2.50 10.05 12.00
CA GLU A 142 -3.93 10.33 11.76
C GLU A 142 -4.79 9.06 11.82
N LEU A 143 -4.30 7.94 11.26
CA LEU A 143 -4.96 6.64 11.38
C LEU A 143 -5.09 6.19 12.83
N GLU A 144 -4.00 6.27 13.62
CA GLU A 144 -4.01 5.89 15.04
C GLU A 144 -4.98 6.75 15.87
N LEU A 145 -5.01 8.06 15.61
CA LEU A 145 -5.94 8.99 16.26
C LEU A 145 -7.40 8.67 15.90
N THR A 146 -7.67 8.37 14.64
CA THR A 146 -9.01 8.02 14.16
C THR A 146 -9.50 6.73 14.79
N ASP A 147 -8.65 5.70 14.84
CA ASP A 147 -8.95 4.43 15.50
C ASP A 147 -9.19 4.61 17.01
N SER A 148 -8.41 5.48 17.66
CA SER A 148 -8.63 5.82 19.07
C SER A 148 -9.97 6.52 19.31
N LYS A 149 -10.37 7.47 18.44
CA LYS A 149 -11.68 8.16 18.55
C LYS A 149 -12.84 7.18 18.37
N ARG A 150 -12.77 6.31 17.36
CA ARG A 150 -13.80 5.28 17.11
C ARG A 150 -13.97 4.34 18.29
N ARG A 151 -12.87 3.96 18.97
CA ARG A 151 -12.93 3.14 20.20
C ARG A 151 -13.64 3.86 21.34
N VAL A 152 -13.36 5.15 21.56
CA VAL A 152 -14.01 5.95 22.60
C VAL A 152 -15.50 6.08 22.33
N GLU A 153 -15.91 6.42 21.11
CA GLU A 153 -17.33 6.52 20.72
C GLU A 153 -18.07 5.19 20.87
N THR A 154 -17.43 4.07 20.49
CA THR A 154 -17.98 2.72 20.68
C THR A 154 -18.18 2.41 22.16
N TYR A 155 -17.18 2.72 23.00
CA TYR A 155 -17.28 2.55 24.45
C TYR A 155 -18.42 3.41 25.04
N GLU A 156 -18.46 4.70 24.73
CA GLU A 156 -19.49 5.63 25.23
C GLU A 156 -20.90 5.19 24.81
N SER A 157 -21.08 4.77 23.56
CA SER A 157 -22.39 4.28 23.08
C SER A 157 -22.84 2.99 23.79
N PHE A 158 -21.92 2.08 24.10
CA PHE A 158 -22.23 0.85 24.83
C PHE A 158 -22.71 1.15 26.25
N TYR A 159 -22.01 2.04 26.97
CA TYR A 159 -22.37 2.37 28.36
C TYR A 159 -23.59 3.31 28.47
N ALA A 160 -23.77 4.22 27.51
CA ALA A 160 -24.98 5.04 27.43
C ALA A 160 -26.25 4.19 27.16
N GLN A 161 -26.11 3.02 26.53
CA GLN A 161 -27.22 2.07 26.36
C GLN A 161 -27.49 1.23 27.61
N THR A 162 -26.47 0.88 28.40
CA THR A 162 -26.66 0.15 29.66
C THR A 162 -27.35 0.99 30.74
N ASP A 163 -27.10 2.31 30.76
CA ASP A 163 -27.76 3.23 31.70
C ASP A 163 -29.25 3.46 31.38
N ASN A 164 -29.70 3.12 30.17
CA ASN A 164 -31.08 3.25 29.72
C ASN A 164 -31.94 1.98 29.89
N ASN A 165 -31.43 0.94 30.55
CA ASN A 165 -32.23 -0.24 30.90
C ASN A 165 -32.53 -0.26 32.40
N PRO A 166 -33.64 0.34 32.88
CA PRO A 166 -34.09 0.19 34.25
C PRO A 166 -34.71 -1.21 34.39
N SER A 167 -33.86 -2.23 34.46
CA SER A 167 -34.25 -3.55 34.95
C SER A 167 -33.69 -3.73 36.35
N ASN A 168 -34.46 -3.32 37.34
CA ASN A 168 -34.25 -3.62 38.75
C ASN A 168 -35.64 -3.83 39.38
N PRO A 169 -35.77 -4.66 40.42
CA PRO A 169 -35.45 -6.08 40.58
C PRO A 169 -36.67 -6.99 40.30
#